data_AF-F2NYH7-F1
#
_entry.id   AF-F2NYH7-F1
#
_cell.length_a   1.000
_cell.length_b   1.000
_cell.length_c   1.000
_cell.angle_alpha   90.00
_cell.angle_beta   90.00
_cell.angle_gamma   90.00
#
_symmetry.space_group_name_H-M   'P 1'
#
loop_
_entity.id
_entity.type
_entity.pdbx_description
1 polymer ?
#
loop_
_entity_poly.entity_id
_entity_poly.type
_entity_poly.pdbx_seq_one_letter_code
_entity_poly.pdbx_strand_id
1 'polypeptide(L)'
;MSGIKVKEEKIKDKTGVWYLAADILKKNGIKNTGGNQYVLMCWLKDKNASVVKSDFIQRNSIVKIPASKIEILQIFCKELKLNQTCTEYFDLIECEHEVDGAIDVAKYIVQEIKTNINSEAAKQISALIHYNYEAEIKKRGIITSSFIPPYSPQEAFGGAVLKWIEMVDTNKPWDHKLKIKKQFHYCAVHRPLKSGTPSESYYHKYNYHDYYLDVWSNIHYGFVGRYCGFSEDTLLTGSDIQQLITNIKHFNFKGGDDPADKITMQLGMDLYSKYKDNISKLTYQVILDELENLKYIGESRLIHYCFDLNGDRFHPV
;
A
#
# COMPACT_ATOMS: atom_id res chain seq x y z
N MET A 1 -1.53 -32.61 4.22
CA MET A 1 -2.70 -31.80 4.65
C MET A 1 -3.44 -32.59 5.72
N SER A 2 -3.63 -32.02 6.91
CA SER A 2 -4.52 -32.59 7.92
C SER A 2 -5.94 -32.70 7.38
N GLY A 3 -6.73 -33.68 7.81
CA GLY A 3 -8.14 -33.75 7.44
C GLY A 3 -8.93 -32.52 7.92
N ILE A 4 -9.98 -32.17 7.18
CA ILE A 4 -10.90 -31.07 7.54
C ILE A 4 -11.49 -31.35 8.92
N LYS A 5 -11.25 -30.45 9.88
CA LYS A 5 -11.81 -30.56 11.24
C LYS A 5 -13.29 -30.23 11.19
N VAL A 6 -14.07 -31.05 11.89
CA VAL A 6 -15.52 -30.94 11.94
C VAL A 6 -15.99 -30.75 13.36
N LYS A 7 -17.15 -30.11 13.52
CA LYS A 7 -17.94 -30.09 14.75
C LYS A 7 -19.32 -30.67 14.49
N GLU A 8 -19.95 -31.18 15.53
CA GLU A 8 -21.30 -31.70 15.46
C GLU A 8 -22.32 -30.60 15.76
N GLU A 9 -23.39 -30.55 14.97
CA GLU A 9 -24.50 -29.64 15.15
C GLU A 9 -25.83 -30.41 15.11
N LYS A 10 -26.73 -30.13 16.06
CA LYS A 10 -28.05 -30.74 16.13
C LYS A 10 -29.05 -29.92 15.32
N ILE A 11 -29.61 -30.55 14.27
CA ILE A 11 -30.66 -29.98 13.44
C ILE A 11 -32.02 -30.32 14.05
N LYS A 12 -32.70 -29.33 14.63
CA LYS A 12 -34.01 -29.52 15.29
C LYS A 12 -35.12 -29.81 14.28
N ASP A 13 -35.22 -28.98 13.25
CA ASP A 13 -36.25 -29.05 12.23
C ASP A 13 -35.70 -29.56 10.90
N LYS A 14 -36.57 -30.16 10.08
CA LYS A 14 -36.18 -30.61 8.73
C LYS A 14 -35.68 -29.39 7.93
N THR A 15 -34.48 -29.50 7.36
CA THR A 15 -33.86 -28.40 6.57
C THR A 15 -33.21 -28.93 5.30
N GLY A 16 -33.13 -28.09 4.27
CA GLY A 16 -32.43 -28.42 3.04
C GLY A 16 -30.91 -28.26 3.21
N VAL A 17 -30.12 -29.16 2.61
CA VAL A 17 -28.65 -29.05 2.68
C VAL A 17 -28.17 -27.76 2.01
N TRP A 18 -28.85 -27.31 0.95
CA TRP A 18 -28.62 -26.01 0.32
C TRP A 18 -28.75 -24.85 1.31
N TYR A 19 -29.84 -24.82 2.09
CA TYR A 19 -30.07 -23.80 3.10
C TYR A 19 -28.99 -23.83 4.20
N LEU A 20 -28.64 -25.03 4.69
CA LEU A 20 -27.58 -25.17 5.68
C LEU A 20 -26.23 -24.66 5.16
N ALA A 21 -25.89 -24.92 3.89
CA ALA A 21 -24.68 -24.40 3.27
C ALA A 21 -24.67 -22.86 3.26
N ALA A 22 -25.75 -22.21 2.81
CA ALA A 22 -25.86 -20.75 2.82
C ALA A 22 -25.71 -20.17 4.24
N ASP A 23 -26.36 -20.78 5.22
CA ASP A 23 -26.31 -20.34 6.62
C ASP A 23 -24.90 -20.46 7.21
N ILE A 24 -24.19 -21.56 6.92
CA ILE A 24 -22.79 -21.74 7.32
C ILE A 24 -21.87 -20.70 6.68
N LEU A 25 -22.00 -20.44 5.37
CA LEU A 25 -21.19 -19.42 4.68
C LEU A 25 -21.40 -18.04 5.30
N LYS A 26 -22.67 -17.64 5.44
CA LYS A 26 -23.05 -16.34 6.03
C LYS A 26 -22.51 -16.18 7.45
N LYS A 27 -22.69 -17.18 8.32
CA LYS A 27 -22.20 -17.15 9.71
C LYS A 27 -20.68 -17.04 9.84
N ASN A 28 -19.94 -17.37 8.78
CA ASN A 28 -18.47 -17.35 8.78
C ASN A 28 -17.88 -16.22 7.91
N GLY A 29 -18.69 -15.29 7.40
CA GLY A 29 -18.23 -14.18 6.57
C GLY A 29 -17.56 -14.66 5.29
N ILE A 30 -18.13 -15.68 4.64
CA ILE A 30 -17.71 -16.20 3.34
C ILE A 30 -18.79 -15.82 2.32
N LYS A 31 -18.38 -15.24 1.19
CA LYS A 31 -19.30 -14.76 0.15
C LYS A 31 -20.20 -15.90 -0.31
N ASN A 32 -21.50 -15.74 -0.10
CA ASN A 32 -22.51 -16.72 -0.49
C ASN A 32 -22.89 -16.59 -1.97
N THR A 33 -21.95 -16.90 -2.88
CA THR A 33 -22.25 -17.05 -4.30
C THR A 33 -22.88 -18.42 -4.57
N GLY A 34 -23.66 -18.56 -5.64
CA GLY A 34 -24.24 -19.86 -6.02
C GLY A 34 -23.17 -20.95 -6.19
N GLY A 35 -22.00 -20.61 -6.70
CA GLY A 35 -20.85 -21.52 -6.82
C GLY A 35 -20.28 -21.93 -5.45
N ASN A 36 -20.05 -20.96 -4.56
CA ASN A 36 -19.51 -21.23 -3.23
C ASN A 36 -20.48 -22.10 -2.40
N GLN A 37 -21.77 -21.78 -2.48
CA GLN A 37 -22.83 -22.53 -1.82
C GLN A 37 -22.91 -23.96 -2.34
N TYR A 38 -22.80 -24.15 -3.66
CA TYR A 38 -22.82 -25.47 -4.28
C TYR A 38 -21.66 -26.35 -3.82
N VAL A 39 -20.43 -25.82 -3.79
CA VAL A 39 -19.25 -26.56 -3.32
C VAL A 39 -19.43 -27.01 -1.87
N LEU A 40 -19.84 -26.10 -0.97
CA LEU A 40 -20.05 -26.46 0.44
C LEU A 40 -21.21 -27.45 0.60
N MET A 41 -22.30 -27.28 -0.16
CA MET A 41 -23.42 -28.23 -0.17
C MET A 41 -22.96 -29.64 -0.57
N CYS A 42 -22.18 -29.78 -1.64
CA CYS A 42 -21.65 -31.06 -2.08
C CYS A 42 -20.80 -31.72 -0.99
N TRP A 43 -19.93 -30.94 -0.34
CA TRP A 43 -19.13 -31.44 0.78
C TRP A 43 -20.00 -31.88 1.97
N LEU A 44 -21.02 -31.10 2.32
CA LEU A 44 -21.96 -31.44 3.40
C LEU A 44 -22.75 -32.71 3.11
N LYS A 45 -23.19 -32.90 1.86
CA LYS A 45 -23.91 -34.12 1.42
C LYS A 45 -23.04 -35.36 1.58
N ASP A 46 -21.80 -35.29 1.10
CA ASP A 46 -20.83 -36.39 1.22
C ASP A 46 -20.57 -36.71 2.70
N LYS A 47 -20.29 -35.68 3.50
CA LYS A 47 -19.93 -35.84 4.91
C LYS A 47 -21.07 -36.37 5.79
N ASN A 48 -22.32 -36.14 5.37
CA ASN A 48 -23.53 -36.44 6.14
C ASN A 48 -24.48 -37.39 5.39
N ALA A 49 -23.96 -38.24 4.49
CA ALA A 49 -24.76 -39.10 3.64
C ALA A 49 -25.75 -40.01 4.41
N SER A 50 -25.44 -40.38 5.65
CA SER A 50 -26.30 -41.21 6.50
C SER A 50 -27.59 -40.53 6.97
N VAL A 51 -27.62 -39.20 7.03
CA VAL A 51 -28.75 -38.41 7.56
C VAL A 51 -29.42 -37.52 6.50
N VAL A 52 -28.81 -37.41 5.31
CA VAL A 52 -29.36 -36.68 4.16
C VAL A 52 -30.25 -37.61 3.32
N LYS A 53 -31.50 -37.19 3.08
CA LYS A 53 -32.44 -37.88 2.18
C LYS A 53 -33.07 -36.89 1.21
N SER A 54 -32.91 -37.13 -0.09
CA SER A 54 -33.42 -36.25 -1.16
C SER A 54 -33.05 -34.77 -0.95
N ASP A 55 -31.78 -34.51 -0.60
CA ASP A 55 -31.25 -33.17 -0.29
C ASP A 55 -31.81 -32.49 0.97
N PHE A 56 -32.53 -33.23 1.82
CA PHE A 56 -32.99 -32.77 3.13
C PHE A 56 -32.34 -33.52 4.29
N ILE A 57 -31.95 -32.78 5.32
CA ILE A 57 -31.58 -33.31 6.63
C ILE A 57 -32.86 -33.48 7.45
N GLN A 58 -33.03 -34.65 8.04
CA GLN A 58 -34.24 -34.95 8.82
C GLN A 58 -34.21 -34.27 10.19
N ARG A 59 -35.38 -34.04 10.77
CA ARG A 59 -35.51 -33.48 12.13
C ARG A 59 -34.74 -34.31 13.16
N ASN A 60 -34.21 -33.64 14.17
CA ASN A 60 -33.40 -34.22 15.26
C ASN A 60 -32.15 -34.98 14.80
N SER A 61 -31.63 -34.72 13.60
CA SER A 61 -30.37 -35.30 13.13
C SER A 61 -29.17 -34.57 13.72
N ILE A 62 -28.07 -35.29 13.90
CA ILE A 62 -26.75 -34.71 14.18
C ILE A 62 -25.97 -34.68 12.87
N VAL A 63 -25.45 -33.51 12.51
CA VAL A 63 -24.64 -33.31 11.31
C VAL A 63 -23.23 -32.87 11.66
N LYS A 64 -22.26 -33.29 10.85
CA LYS A 64 -20.88 -32.83 10.88
C LYS A 64 -20.74 -31.64 9.94
N ILE A 65 -20.34 -30.50 10.47
CA ILE A 65 -20.09 -29.28 9.72
C ILE A 65 -18.63 -28.82 9.92
N PRO A 66 -18.08 -27.96 9.06
CA PRO A 66 -16.73 -27.43 9.25
C PRO A 66 -16.59 -26.73 10.60
N ALA A 67 -15.49 -26.96 11.30
CA ALA A 67 -15.32 -26.46 12.67
C ALA A 67 -15.13 -24.94 12.75
N SER A 68 -14.58 -24.32 11.70
CA SER A 68 -14.29 -22.88 11.64
C SER A 68 -14.25 -22.34 10.20
N LYS A 69 -14.15 -21.00 10.06
CA LYS A 69 -13.91 -20.32 8.77
C LYS A 69 -12.71 -20.88 8.01
N ILE A 70 -11.62 -21.21 8.71
CA ILE A 70 -10.40 -21.78 8.10
C ILE A 70 -10.71 -23.15 7.47
N GLU A 71 -11.51 -23.98 8.15
CA GLU A 71 -11.89 -25.29 7.63
C GLU A 71 -12.78 -25.18 6.39
N ILE A 72 -13.66 -24.17 6.34
CA ILE A 72 -14.47 -23.87 5.15
C ILE A 72 -13.57 -23.48 3.97
N LEU A 73 -12.60 -22.58 4.21
CA LEU A 73 -11.65 -22.15 3.19
C LEU A 73 -10.74 -23.29 2.70
N GLN A 74 -10.37 -24.23 3.57
CA GLN A 74 -9.65 -25.45 3.16
C GLN A 74 -10.48 -26.35 2.24
N ILE A 75 -11.80 -26.43 2.45
CA ILE A 75 -12.70 -27.13 1.51
C ILE A 75 -12.62 -26.45 0.13
N PHE A 76 -12.74 -25.12 0.08
CA PHE A 76 -12.63 -24.40 -1.20
C PHE A 76 -11.26 -24.58 -1.85
N CYS A 77 -10.16 -24.46 -1.11
CA CYS A 77 -8.81 -24.71 -1.65
C CYS A 77 -8.70 -26.10 -2.29
N LYS A 78 -9.28 -27.13 -1.65
CA LYS A 78 -9.25 -28.50 -2.16
C LYS A 78 -10.14 -28.68 -3.39
N GLU A 79 -11.41 -28.28 -3.29
CA GLU A 79 -12.43 -28.57 -4.31
C GLU A 79 -12.31 -27.65 -5.54
N LEU A 80 -11.83 -26.42 -5.35
CA LEU A 80 -11.61 -25.43 -6.42
C LEU A 80 -10.14 -25.32 -6.86
N LYS A 81 -9.22 -26.10 -6.24
CA LYS A 81 -7.77 -26.09 -6.52
C LYS A 81 -7.13 -24.71 -6.36
N LEU A 82 -7.54 -23.98 -5.32
CA LEU A 82 -7.04 -22.62 -5.03
C LEU A 82 -5.80 -22.65 -4.13
N ASN A 83 -4.90 -21.70 -4.34
CA ASN A 83 -3.77 -21.43 -3.46
C ASN A 83 -4.15 -20.32 -2.46
N GLN A 84 -3.75 -20.45 -1.20
CA GLN A 84 -4.04 -19.45 -0.15
C GLN A 84 -3.37 -18.10 -0.38
N THR A 85 -2.44 -18.01 -1.34
CA THR A 85 -1.77 -16.77 -1.71
C THR A 85 -2.33 -16.12 -2.98
N CYS A 86 -3.32 -16.71 -3.64
CA CYS A 86 -3.90 -16.15 -4.87
C CYS A 86 -5.13 -15.27 -4.58
N THR A 87 -5.44 -14.36 -5.50
CA THR A 87 -6.54 -13.39 -5.33
C THR A 87 -7.90 -14.08 -5.24
N GLU A 88 -8.10 -15.18 -5.98
CA GLU A 88 -9.33 -15.96 -5.98
C GLU A 88 -9.63 -16.59 -4.60
N TYR A 89 -8.60 -16.82 -3.78
CA TYR A 89 -8.78 -17.27 -2.40
C TYR A 89 -9.39 -16.16 -1.54
N PHE A 90 -8.86 -14.94 -1.64
CA PHE A 90 -9.39 -13.79 -0.91
C PHE A 90 -10.77 -13.37 -1.40
N ASP A 91 -11.08 -13.61 -2.68
CA ASP A 91 -12.41 -13.37 -3.24
C ASP A 91 -13.52 -14.19 -2.59
N LEU A 92 -13.19 -15.28 -1.90
CA LEU A 92 -14.15 -16.07 -1.12
C LEU A 92 -14.63 -15.33 0.14
N ILE A 93 -13.87 -14.36 0.64
CA ILE A 93 -14.08 -13.78 1.98
C ILE A 93 -14.90 -12.49 1.86
N GLU A 94 -15.91 -12.33 2.72
CA GLU A 94 -16.63 -11.06 2.82
C GLU A 94 -15.74 -9.98 3.44
N CYS A 95 -15.84 -8.77 2.88
CA CYS A 95 -15.17 -7.58 3.37
C CYS A 95 -16.25 -6.52 3.60
N GLU A 96 -16.30 -5.95 4.80
CA GLU A 96 -17.24 -4.88 5.14
C GLU A 96 -16.82 -3.51 4.59
N HIS A 97 -15.59 -3.39 4.10
CA HIS A 97 -15.09 -2.19 3.44
C HIS A 97 -15.46 -2.20 1.97
N GLU A 98 -16.54 -1.48 1.64
CA GLU A 98 -17.04 -1.34 0.28
C GLU A 98 -16.15 -0.44 -0.59
N VAL A 99 -15.25 0.33 0.01
CA VAL A 99 -14.45 1.35 -0.68
C VAL A 99 -12.96 1.09 -0.53
N ASP A 100 -12.25 1.17 -1.64
CA ASP A 100 -10.79 1.21 -1.65
C ASP A 100 -10.30 2.66 -1.42
N GLY A 101 -10.12 3.02 -0.15
CA GLY A 101 -9.72 4.38 0.25
C GLY A 101 -8.36 4.82 -0.32
N ALA A 102 -7.47 3.88 -0.62
CA ALA A 102 -6.17 4.16 -1.23
C ALA A 102 -6.30 4.82 -2.62
N ILE A 103 -7.43 4.62 -3.32
CA ILE A 103 -7.70 5.26 -4.60
C ILE A 103 -7.69 6.79 -4.45
N ASP A 104 -8.30 7.32 -3.39
CA ASP A 104 -8.40 8.76 -3.18
C ASP A 104 -7.06 9.35 -2.73
N VAL A 105 -6.28 8.60 -1.95
CA VAL A 105 -4.92 8.98 -1.60
C VAL A 105 -4.01 8.99 -2.84
N ALA A 106 -4.11 7.98 -3.71
CA ALA A 106 -3.34 7.91 -4.95
C ALA A 106 -3.70 9.05 -5.93
N LYS A 107 -4.99 9.41 -6.05
CA LYS A 107 -5.44 10.59 -6.81
C LYS A 107 -4.78 11.87 -6.28
N TYR A 108 -4.78 12.04 -4.96
CA TYR A 108 -4.14 13.17 -4.31
C TYR A 108 -2.63 13.21 -4.58
N ILE A 109 -1.92 12.10 -4.45
CA ILE A 109 -0.48 12.05 -4.75
C ILE A 109 -0.19 12.40 -6.21
N VAL A 110 -0.95 11.88 -7.17
CA VAL A 110 -0.78 12.26 -8.58
C VAL A 110 -1.00 13.75 -8.78
N GLN A 111 -1.98 14.33 -8.11
CA GLN A 111 -2.23 15.77 -8.17
C GLN A 111 -1.09 16.58 -7.53
N GLU A 112 -0.57 16.16 -6.38
CA GLU A 112 0.58 16.80 -5.74
C GLU A 112 1.84 16.69 -6.61
N ILE A 113 2.09 15.55 -7.26
CA ILE A 113 3.20 15.39 -8.22
C ILE A 113 3.04 16.42 -9.35
N LYS A 114 1.88 16.42 -10.03
CA LYS A 114 1.61 17.32 -11.16
C LYS A 114 1.69 18.79 -10.78
N THR A 115 1.28 19.13 -9.56
CA THR A 115 1.35 20.50 -9.04
C THR A 115 2.79 20.88 -8.72
N ASN A 116 3.52 20.02 -8.00
CA ASN A 116 4.82 20.37 -7.44
C ASN A 116 5.92 20.42 -8.49
N ILE A 117 5.88 19.58 -9.54
CA ILE A 117 6.83 19.69 -10.66
C ILE A 117 6.71 21.03 -11.41
N ASN A 118 5.54 21.68 -11.36
CA ASN A 118 5.32 22.98 -11.99
C ASN A 118 5.57 24.16 -11.04
N SER A 119 5.87 23.89 -9.76
CA SER A 119 6.07 24.91 -8.74
C SER A 119 7.38 25.67 -8.90
N GLU A 120 7.41 26.88 -8.34
CA GLU A 120 8.63 27.69 -8.29
C GLU A 120 9.74 27.00 -7.47
N ALA A 121 9.37 26.30 -6.39
CA ALA A 121 10.32 25.54 -5.59
C ALA A 121 11.05 24.47 -6.42
N ALA A 122 10.33 23.68 -7.21
CA ALA A 122 10.95 22.66 -8.07
C ALA A 122 11.87 23.29 -9.13
N LYS A 123 11.48 24.42 -9.73
CA LYS A 123 12.32 25.15 -10.70
C LYS A 123 13.60 25.66 -10.05
N GLN A 124 13.52 26.22 -8.85
CA GLN A 124 14.69 26.73 -8.12
C GLN A 124 15.65 25.62 -7.72
N ILE A 125 15.13 24.51 -7.19
CA ILE A 125 15.95 23.33 -6.85
C ILE A 125 16.63 22.82 -8.12
N SER A 126 15.90 22.72 -9.23
CA SER A 126 16.46 22.24 -10.49
C SER A 126 17.51 23.17 -11.09
N ALA A 127 17.30 24.48 -11.04
CA ALA A 127 18.27 25.45 -11.50
C ALA A 127 19.59 25.39 -10.71
N LEU A 128 19.51 25.10 -9.40
CA LEU A 128 20.68 24.93 -8.54
C LEU A 128 21.41 23.61 -8.80
N ILE A 129 20.70 22.51 -9.01
CA ILE A 129 21.30 21.22 -9.35
C ILE A 129 22.02 21.28 -10.71
N HIS A 130 21.39 21.91 -11.70
CA HIS A 130 21.95 22.05 -13.05
C HIS A 130 22.80 23.31 -13.21
N TYR A 131 23.22 23.93 -12.10
CA TYR A 131 24.04 25.13 -12.14
C TYR A 131 25.37 24.85 -12.84
N ASN A 132 25.58 25.53 -13.98
CA ASN A 132 26.79 25.38 -14.77
C ASN A 132 27.70 26.59 -14.57
N TYR A 133 28.71 26.41 -13.72
CA TYR A 133 29.70 27.43 -13.37
C TYR A 133 30.40 28.01 -14.62
N GLU A 134 30.86 27.15 -15.54
CA GLU A 134 31.55 27.56 -16.77
C GLU A 134 30.63 28.35 -17.71
N ALA A 135 29.36 27.93 -17.83
CA ALA A 135 28.38 28.65 -18.63
C ALA A 135 28.08 30.05 -18.06
N GLU A 136 28.01 30.21 -16.73
CA GLU A 136 27.81 31.52 -16.09
C GLU A 136 29.01 32.45 -16.29
N ILE A 137 30.24 31.94 -16.22
CA ILE A 137 31.45 32.69 -16.57
C ILE A 137 31.38 33.18 -18.03
N LYS A 138 31.05 32.25 -18.96
CA LYS A 138 31.01 32.54 -20.39
C LYS A 138 29.89 33.51 -20.78
N LYS A 139 28.70 33.37 -20.19
CA LYS A 139 27.50 34.18 -20.47
C LYS A 139 27.68 35.65 -20.09
N ARG A 140 28.44 35.94 -19.03
CA ARG A 140 28.65 37.31 -18.55
C ARG A 140 29.79 38.04 -19.25
N GLY A 141 30.53 37.36 -20.13
CA GLY A 141 31.46 38.00 -21.08
C GLY A 141 32.62 38.76 -20.42
N ILE A 142 33.05 38.37 -19.21
CA ILE A 142 34.11 39.08 -18.50
C ILE A 142 35.45 38.33 -18.68
N ILE A 143 36.23 38.78 -19.66
CA ILE A 143 37.69 38.68 -19.67
C ILE A 143 38.23 39.67 -18.62
N THR A 144 37.99 39.42 -17.34
CA THR A 144 38.74 40.05 -16.25
C THR A 144 38.87 39.05 -15.10
N SER A 145 40.04 39.00 -14.50
CA SER A 145 40.45 38.12 -13.41
C SER A 145 39.75 38.40 -12.07
N SER A 146 38.53 38.94 -12.08
CA SER A 146 37.89 39.51 -10.88
C SER A 146 36.40 39.18 -10.72
N PHE A 147 35.76 38.52 -11.70
CA PHE A 147 34.40 38.01 -11.50
C PHE A 147 34.43 36.59 -10.94
N ILE A 148 33.96 36.44 -9.69
CA ILE A 148 33.72 35.14 -9.06
C ILE A 148 32.22 34.89 -9.16
N PRO A 149 31.76 33.82 -9.85
CA PRO A 149 30.35 33.44 -9.86
C PRO A 149 29.80 33.31 -8.42
N PRO A 150 28.51 33.59 -8.20
CA PRO A 150 27.95 33.71 -6.85
C PRO A 150 28.04 32.41 -6.04
N TYR A 151 28.16 31.27 -6.72
CA TYR A 151 28.26 29.95 -6.11
C TYR A 151 29.28 29.11 -6.90
N SER A 152 30.06 28.31 -6.18
CA SER A 152 30.65 27.07 -6.68
C SER A 152 29.56 26.02 -6.96
N PRO A 153 29.84 24.99 -7.79
CA PRO A 153 28.90 23.86 -7.96
C PRO A 153 28.47 23.21 -6.65
N GLN A 154 29.38 23.10 -5.67
CA GLN A 154 29.10 22.52 -4.36
C GLN A 154 28.13 23.40 -3.54
N GLU A 155 28.33 24.72 -3.56
CA GLU A 155 27.42 25.67 -2.89
C GLU A 155 26.04 25.69 -3.55
N ALA A 156 25.98 25.62 -4.89
CA ALA A 156 24.72 25.54 -5.62
C ALA A 156 23.96 24.26 -5.27
N PHE A 157 24.63 23.10 -5.32
CA PHE A 157 24.04 21.83 -4.90
C PHE A 157 23.58 21.88 -3.44
N GLY A 158 24.37 22.47 -2.54
CA GLY A 158 23.98 22.63 -1.15
C GLY A 158 22.75 23.52 -0.95
N GLY A 159 22.63 24.58 -1.74
CA GLY A 159 21.41 25.38 -1.81
C GLY A 159 20.20 24.59 -2.31
N ALA A 160 20.39 23.69 -3.27
CA ALA A 160 19.32 22.83 -3.77
C ALA A 160 18.80 21.87 -2.68
N VAL A 161 19.73 21.28 -1.92
CA VAL A 161 19.42 20.39 -0.79
C VAL A 161 18.66 21.13 0.31
N LEU A 162 19.12 22.32 0.70
CA LEU A 162 18.41 23.14 1.70
C LEU A 162 16.99 23.48 1.26
N LYS A 163 16.81 23.91 0.01
CA LYS A 163 15.48 24.17 -0.55
C LYS A 163 14.62 22.92 -0.60
N TRP A 164 15.18 21.76 -0.95
CA TRP A 164 14.46 20.49 -0.93
C TRP A 164 13.94 20.17 0.48
N ILE A 165 14.81 20.30 1.49
CA ILE A 165 14.47 20.09 2.90
C ILE A 165 13.37 21.06 3.37
N GLU A 166 13.44 22.33 2.99
CA GLU A 166 12.40 23.32 3.28
C GLU A 166 11.01 22.93 2.74
N MET A 167 10.97 22.03 1.76
CA MET A 167 9.74 21.53 1.18
C MET A 167 9.27 20.20 1.78
N VAL A 168 10.17 19.25 2.06
CA VAL A 168 9.80 17.87 2.47
C VAL A 168 9.85 17.60 3.97
N ASP A 169 10.47 18.49 4.76
CA ASP A 169 10.57 18.30 6.22
C ASP A 169 9.19 18.36 6.90
N THR A 170 9.15 17.97 8.17
CA THR A 170 7.92 17.89 8.97
C THR A 170 7.13 19.20 8.92
N ASN A 171 5.83 19.11 8.62
CA ASN A 171 4.90 20.23 8.45
C ASN A 171 5.26 21.21 7.31
N LYS A 172 6.09 20.80 6.34
CA LYS A 172 6.40 21.61 5.15
C LYS A 172 5.45 21.33 3.99
N PRO A 173 5.45 22.15 2.93
CA PRO A 173 4.44 22.06 1.88
C PRO A 173 4.37 20.71 1.16
N TRP A 174 5.47 19.96 1.06
CA TRP A 174 5.52 18.62 0.48
C TRP A 174 5.50 17.50 1.54
N ASP A 175 5.34 17.82 2.83
CA ASP A 175 5.02 16.79 3.83
C ASP A 175 3.56 16.37 3.69
N HIS A 176 3.36 15.23 3.03
CA HIS A 176 2.03 14.70 2.75
C HIS A 176 1.44 13.90 3.89
N LYS A 177 2.25 13.47 4.88
CA LYS A 177 1.84 12.50 5.90
C LYS A 177 0.65 13.01 6.71
N LEU A 178 0.77 14.22 7.26
CA LEU A 178 -0.29 14.82 8.07
C LEU A 178 -1.51 15.23 7.21
N LYS A 179 -1.29 15.61 5.95
CA LYS A 179 -2.38 15.97 5.02
C LYS A 179 -3.22 14.74 4.69
N ILE A 180 -2.57 13.62 4.37
CA ILE A 180 -3.24 12.35 4.07
C ILE A 180 -4.05 11.90 5.29
N LYS A 181 -3.40 11.93 6.46
CA LYS A 181 -4.02 11.58 7.73
C LYS A 181 -5.30 12.40 7.99
N LYS A 182 -5.25 13.72 7.79
CA LYS A 182 -6.39 14.62 8.04
C LYS A 182 -7.47 14.55 6.97
N GLN A 183 -7.10 14.42 5.70
CA GLN A 183 -8.05 14.51 4.58
C GLN A 183 -8.73 13.17 4.29
N PHE A 184 -8.03 12.06 4.46
CA PHE A 184 -8.49 10.72 4.09
C PHE A 184 -8.75 9.83 5.32
N HIS A 185 -8.99 10.42 6.50
CA HIS A 185 -9.32 9.65 7.70
C HIS A 185 -10.63 8.87 7.56
N TYR A 186 -11.58 9.39 6.77
CA TYR A 186 -12.92 8.81 6.59
C TYR A 186 -12.92 7.48 5.81
N CYS A 187 -11.87 7.23 5.02
CA CYS A 187 -11.71 6.01 4.21
C CYS A 187 -10.49 5.18 4.64
N ALA A 188 -9.94 5.49 5.82
CA ALA A 188 -8.86 4.71 6.40
C ALA A 188 -9.39 3.47 7.10
N VAL A 189 -8.58 2.42 7.11
CA VAL A 189 -8.89 1.19 7.84
C VAL A 189 -8.25 1.22 9.23
N HIS A 190 -8.96 0.64 10.20
CA HIS A 190 -8.45 0.54 11.56
C HIS A 190 -7.57 -0.72 11.70
N ARG A 191 -6.29 -0.51 11.97
CA ARG A 191 -5.35 -1.55 12.39
C ARG A 191 -4.83 -1.24 13.81
N PRO A 192 -4.41 -2.25 14.57
CA PRO A 192 -3.73 -2.05 15.85
C PRO A 192 -2.25 -1.67 15.62
N LEU A 193 -1.72 -0.69 16.35
CA LEU A 193 -0.28 -0.30 16.32
C LEU A 193 0.54 -0.90 17.49
N LYS A 194 1.90 -0.81 17.47
CA LYS A 194 2.83 -1.32 18.54
C LYS A 194 2.55 -0.75 19.90
N SER A 195 2.05 0.47 19.90
CA SER A 195 1.60 1.21 21.05
C SER A 195 0.27 0.72 21.66
N GLY A 196 -0.45 -0.19 21.01
CA GLY A 196 -1.82 -0.56 21.39
C GLY A 196 -2.86 0.53 21.10
N THR A 197 -2.44 1.64 20.49
CA THR A 197 -3.34 2.71 20.05
C THR A 197 -3.94 2.37 18.68
N PRO A 198 -5.20 2.75 18.43
CA PRO A 198 -5.80 2.71 17.09
C PRO A 198 -4.90 3.34 16.03
N SER A 199 -4.68 2.67 14.88
CA SER A 199 -4.03 3.26 13.70
C SER A 199 -4.97 4.21 12.97
N GLU A 200 -5.88 4.90 13.68
CA GLU A 200 -6.88 5.78 13.10
C GLU A 200 -6.20 6.69 12.07
N SER A 201 -6.56 6.53 10.80
CA SER A 201 -6.08 7.27 9.62
C SER A 201 -4.71 6.93 9.01
N TYR A 202 -4.03 5.85 9.43
CA TYR A 202 -2.69 5.53 8.92
C TYR A 202 -2.64 4.55 7.74
N TYR A 203 -3.67 3.74 7.57
CA TYR A 203 -3.72 2.71 6.54
C TYR A 203 -4.92 2.91 5.64
N HIS A 204 -4.74 2.69 4.34
CA HIS A 204 -5.79 2.79 3.33
C HIS A 204 -5.86 1.51 2.51
N LYS A 205 -7.06 0.97 2.34
CA LYS A 205 -7.30 -0.28 1.61
C LYS A 205 -7.22 -0.07 0.10
N TYR A 206 -6.56 -1.00 -0.59
CA TYR A 206 -6.70 -1.25 -2.02
C TYR A 206 -6.74 -2.76 -2.30
N ASN A 207 -7.73 -3.25 -3.01
CA ASN A 207 -7.90 -4.69 -3.28
C ASN A 207 -7.82 -5.53 -1.98
N TYR A 208 -6.76 -6.32 -1.84
CA TYR A 208 -6.54 -7.23 -0.72
C TYR A 208 -5.50 -6.73 0.28
N HIS A 209 -5.04 -5.48 0.13
CA HIS A 209 -3.95 -4.92 0.90
C HIS A 209 -4.32 -3.61 1.59
N ASP A 210 -3.68 -3.37 2.72
CA ASP A 210 -3.67 -2.09 3.43
C ASP A 210 -2.31 -1.43 3.26
N TYR A 211 -2.32 -0.17 2.85
CA TYR A 211 -1.11 0.61 2.56
C TYR A 211 -0.86 1.66 3.64
N TYR A 212 0.33 1.64 4.23
CA TYR A 212 0.74 2.63 5.22
C TYR A 212 0.97 4.00 4.58
N LEU A 213 0.68 5.07 5.33
CA LEU A 213 0.67 6.43 4.79
C LEU A 213 1.99 6.90 4.17
N ASP A 214 3.12 6.37 4.66
CA ASP A 214 4.46 6.78 4.20
C ASP A 214 4.72 6.39 2.74
N VAL A 215 4.12 5.27 2.28
CA VAL A 215 4.19 4.79 0.88
C VAL A 215 3.91 5.92 -0.11
N TRP A 216 2.83 6.66 0.15
CA TRP A 216 2.34 7.73 -0.72
C TRP A 216 3.31 8.90 -0.81
N SER A 217 3.90 9.28 0.31
CA SER A 217 4.86 10.39 0.39
C SER A 217 6.18 10.02 -0.28
N ASN A 218 6.65 8.78 -0.08
CA ASN A 218 7.86 8.27 -0.69
C ASN A 218 7.78 8.18 -2.22
N ILE A 219 6.65 7.72 -2.77
CA ILE A 219 6.40 7.73 -4.22
C ILE A 219 6.49 9.15 -4.78
N HIS A 220 5.90 10.13 -4.08
CA HIS A 220 6.01 11.55 -4.45
C HIS A 220 7.46 12.03 -4.42
N TYR A 221 8.19 11.76 -3.33
CA TYR A 221 9.58 12.19 -3.15
C TYR A 221 10.50 11.62 -4.23
N GLY A 222 10.34 10.34 -4.57
CA GLY A 222 11.06 9.72 -5.67
C GLY A 222 10.79 10.43 -7.00
N PHE A 223 9.52 10.66 -7.33
CA PHE A 223 9.15 11.29 -8.61
C PHE A 223 9.64 12.74 -8.70
N VAL A 224 9.28 13.56 -7.72
CA VAL A 224 9.57 15.01 -7.72
C VAL A 224 11.07 15.27 -7.51
N GLY A 225 11.75 14.43 -6.74
CA GLY A 225 13.21 14.51 -6.56
C GLY A 225 13.95 14.31 -7.87
N ARG A 226 13.58 13.28 -8.64
CA ARG A 226 14.16 13.05 -9.98
C ARG A 226 13.80 14.14 -10.97
N TYR A 227 12.58 14.67 -10.90
CA TYR A 227 12.19 15.84 -11.71
C TYR A 227 13.06 17.07 -11.39
N CYS A 228 13.35 17.33 -10.12
CA CYS A 228 14.25 18.42 -9.74
C CYS A 228 15.68 18.19 -10.28
N GLY A 229 16.09 16.95 -10.48
CA GLY A 229 17.39 16.59 -11.06
C GLY A 229 18.31 15.84 -10.11
N PHE A 230 17.83 15.47 -8.91
CA PHE A 230 18.61 14.61 -8.02
C PHE A 230 18.88 13.26 -8.68
N SER A 231 20.04 12.69 -8.40
CA SER A 231 20.36 11.32 -8.77
C SER A 231 19.59 10.32 -7.90
N GLU A 232 19.42 9.08 -8.37
CA GLU A 232 18.80 8.02 -7.55
C GLU A 232 19.60 7.75 -6.29
N ASP A 233 20.92 7.71 -6.41
CA ASP A 233 21.83 7.50 -5.28
C ASP A 233 21.62 8.60 -4.23
N THR A 234 21.65 9.86 -4.64
CA THR A 234 21.39 11.00 -3.74
C THR A 234 20.06 10.89 -3.01
N LEU A 235 18.99 10.41 -3.67
CA LEU A 235 17.67 10.26 -3.06
C LEU A 235 17.56 9.05 -2.11
N LEU A 236 18.27 7.95 -2.39
CA LEU A 236 18.14 6.70 -1.63
C LEU A 236 19.20 6.52 -0.53
N THR A 237 20.40 7.00 -0.76
CA THR A 237 21.53 6.89 0.18
C THR A 237 21.62 8.13 1.03
N GLY A 238 21.24 9.28 0.47
CA GLY A 238 21.33 10.58 1.13
C GLY A 238 22.74 10.90 1.61
N SER A 239 23.80 10.18 1.22
CA SER A 239 25.13 10.33 1.83
C SER A 239 25.71 11.71 1.59
N ASP A 240 25.55 12.22 0.37
CA ASP A 240 25.96 13.58 -0.01
C ASP A 240 25.15 14.63 0.73
N ILE A 241 23.85 14.36 0.92
CA ILE A 241 22.91 15.22 1.64
C ILE A 241 23.22 15.22 3.14
N GLN A 242 23.44 14.05 3.73
CA GLN A 242 23.68 13.83 5.15
C GLN A 242 25.03 14.43 5.55
N GLN A 243 26.06 14.30 4.73
CA GLN A 243 27.35 14.92 4.97
C GLN A 243 27.24 16.46 4.93
N LEU A 244 26.50 16.99 3.95
CA LEU A 244 26.24 18.43 3.85
C LEU A 244 25.38 18.95 5.02
N ILE A 245 24.31 18.24 5.37
CA ILE A 245 23.43 18.53 6.51
C ILE A 245 24.20 18.46 7.83
N THR A 246 25.09 17.48 8.01
CA THR A 246 25.88 17.35 9.25
C THR A 246 26.78 18.57 9.46
N ASN A 247 27.27 19.17 8.38
CA ASN A 247 28.02 20.42 8.43
C ASN A 247 27.13 21.63 8.77
N ILE A 248 25.83 21.56 8.47
CA ILE A 248 24.80 22.55 8.81
C ILE A 248 24.06 22.07 10.06
N LYS A 249 24.70 22.23 11.23
CA LYS A 249 24.16 21.82 12.55
C LYS A 249 22.64 22.13 12.62
N HIS A 250 21.83 21.09 12.96
CA HIS A 250 20.39 21.10 13.31
C HIS A 250 19.39 20.37 12.39
N PHE A 251 19.80 19.55 11.40
CA PHE A 251 18.84 18.74 10.63
C PHE A 251 18.98 17.23 10.89
N ASN A 252 17.88 16.61 11.35
CA ASN A 252 17.72 15.16 11.41
C ASN A 252 16.88 14.71 10.21
N PHE A 253 17.52 14.51 9.06
CA PHE A 253 16.85 13.85 7.94
C PHE A 253 16.69 12.36 8.30
N LYS A 254 15.45 11.92 8.56
CA LYS A 254 15.08 10.51 8.79
C LYS A 254 14.38 9.93 7.55
N GLY A 255 14.85 10.25 6.35
CA GLY A 255 14.30 9.71 5.12
C GLY A 255 15.18 8.57 4.61
N GLY A 256 14.61 7.35 4.50
CA GLY A 256 15.26 6.26 3.78
C GLY A 256 16.01 5.23 4.62
N ASP A 257 15.81 5.14 5.95
CA ASP A 257 16.42 4.06 6.74
C ASP A 257 15.61 2.74 6.65
N ASP A 258 14.29 2.83 6.42
CA ASP A 258 13.42 1.66 6.26
C ASP A 258 13.51 1.09 4.83
N PRO A 259 13.71 -0.24 4.65
CA PRO A 259 13.59 -0.90 3.35
C PRO A 259 12.31 -0.53 2.57
N ALA A 260 11.17 -0.36 3.24
CA ALA A 260 9.91 0.03 2.60
C ALA A 260 9.98 1.44 2.00
N ASP A 261 10.65 2.38 2.67
CA ASP A 261 10.85 3.74 2.17
C ASP A 261 11.66 3.72 0.87
N LYS A 262 12.79 3.00 0.86
CA LYS A 262 13.63 2.89 -0.34
C LYS A 262 12.89 2.28 -1.52
N ILE A 263 12.12 1.22 -1.28
CA ILE A 263 11.37 0.54 -2.35
C ILE A 263 10.29 1.47 -2.93
N THR A 264 9.55 2.18 -2.08
CA THR A 264 8.47 3.08 -2.52
C THR A 264 8.99 4.38 -3.13
N MET A 265 10.13 4.89 -2.67
CA MET A 265 10.87 5.96 -3.34
C MET A 265 11.37 5.51 -4.72
N GLN A 266 11.97 4.32 -4.83
CA GLN A 266 12.40 3.77 -6.12
C GLN A 266 11.23 3.68 -7.11
N LEU A 267 10.06 3.19 -6.66
CA LEU A 267 8.86 3.19 -7.50
C LEU A 267 8.54 4.61 -8.04
N GLY A 268 8.62 5.64 -7.20
CA GLY A 268 8.46 7.03 -7.63
C GLY A 268 9.47 7.47 -8.70
N MET A 269 10.75 7.07 -8.54
CA MET A 269 11.82 7.36 -9.49
C MET A 269 11.63 6.63 -10.84
N ASP A 270 11.16 5.39 -10.79
CA ASP A 270 10.86 4.58 -11.97
C ASP A 270 9.68 5.16 -12.74
N LEU A 271 8.64 5.58 -12.01
CA LEU A 271 7.50 6.32 -12.57
C LEU A 271 7.95 7.62 -13.26
N TYR A 272 8.87 8.38 -12.65
CA TYR A 272 9.44 9.55 -13.32
C TYR A 272 10.14 9.17 -14.61
N SER A 273 11.03 8.18 -14.56
CA SER A 273 11.78 7.72 -15.74
C SER A 273 10.86 7.31 -16.89
N LYS A 274 9.72 6.68 -16.58
CA LYS A 274 8.72 6.22 -17.54
C LYS A 274 7.79 7.33 -18.06
N TYR A 275 7.44 8.31 -17.23
CA TYR A 275 6.37 9.29 -17.54
C TYR A 275 6.83 10.75 -17.65
N LYS A 276 8.11 11.08 -17.43
CA LYS A 276 8.63 12.46 -17.50
C LYS A 276 8.27 13.21 -18.78
N ASP A 277 8.26 12.52 -19.92
CA ASP A 277 7.96 13.12 -21.23
C ASP A 277 6.45 13.14 -21.54
N ASN A 278 5.62 12.51 -20.70
CA ASN A 278 4.18 12.45 -20.86
C ASN A 278 3.46 12.35 -19.50
N ILE A 279 3.59 13.40 -18.69
CA ILE A 279 3.03 13.48 -17.33
C ILE A 279 1.51 13.27 -17.31
N SER A 280 0.79 13.60 -18.39
CA SER A 280 -0.65 13.34 -18.49
C SER A 280 -1.02 11.86 -18.37
N LYS A 281 -0.12 10.94 -18.77
CA LYS A 281 -0.33 9.50 -18.64
C LYS A 281 -0.10 8.96 -17.22
N LEU A 282 0.54 9.73 -16.33
CA LEU A 282 0.62 9.38 -14.92
C LEU A 282 -0.77 9.58 -14.30
N THR A 283 -1.42 8.46 -13.98
CA THR A 283 -2.75 8.40 -13.35
C THR A 283 -2.65 7.70 -12.00
N TYR A 284 -3.68 7.84 -11.17
CA TYR A 284 -3.73 7.15 -9.88
C TYR A 284 -3.70 5.62 -10.07
N GLN A 285 -4.34 5.13 -11.13
CA GLN A 285 -4.38 3.71 -11.45
C GLN A 285 -2.99 3.18 -11.79
N VAL A 286 -2.19 3.94 -12.55
CA VAL A 286 -0.79 3.58 -12.84
C VAL A 286 0.02 3.42 -11.54
N ILE A 287 -0.14 4.35 -10.58
CA ILE A 287 0.56 4.22 -9.29
C ILE A 287 0.13 2.95 -8.56
N LEU A 288 -1.17 2.69 -8.48
CA LEU A 288 -1.72 1.52 -7.80
C LEU A 288 -1.30 0.19 -8.45
N ASP A 289 -1.31 0.12 -9.78
CA ASP A 289 -0.92 -1.07 -10.53
C ASP A 289 0.57 -1.38 -10.35
N GLU A 290 1.44 -0.37 -10.46
CA GLU A 290 2.89 -0.54 -10.26
C GLU A 290 3.20 -0.87 -8.79
N LEU A 291 2.44 -0.32 -7.84
CA LEU A 291 2.55 -0.63 -6.42
C LEU A 291 2.12 -2.08 -6.08
N GLU A 292 1.03 -2.58 -6.68
CA GLU A 292 0.60 -3.98 -6.54
C GLU A 292 1.60 -4.95 -7.20
N ASN A 293 2.26 -4.55 -8.30
CA ASN A 293 3.27 -5.35 -8.97
C ASN A 293 4.57 -5.53 -8.15
N LEU A 294 4.81 -4.70 -7.13
CA LEU A 294 5.95 -4.89 -6.24
C LEU A 294 5.79 -6.21 -5.48
N LYS A 295 6.87 -6.99 -5.40
CA LYS A 295 6.86 -8.30 -4.71
C LYS A 295 6.71 -8.14 -3.19
N TYR A 296 7.30 -7.10 -2.61
CA TYR A 296 7.34 -6.87 -1.17
C TYR A 296 7.62 -5.39 -0.88
N ILE A 297 6.94 -4.82 0.12
CA ILE A 297 7.24 -3.47 0.63
C ILE A 297 7.22 -3.41 2.17
N GLY A 298 7.55 -4.51 2.83
CA GLY A 298 7.61 -4.53 4.30
C GLY A 298 6.26 -4.39 4.99
N GLU A 299 6.29 -3.85 6.19
CA GLU A 299 5.10 -3.58 7.01
C GLU A 299 4.24 -2.45 6.44
N SER A 300 4.71 -1.78 5.37
CA SER A 300 3.96 -0.74 4.67
C SER A 300 2.91 -1.26 3.69
N ARG A 301 2.89 -2.57 3.39
CA ARG A 301 1.77 -3.26 2.71
C ARG A 301 1.47 -4.55 3.44
N LEU A 302 0.28 -4.60 4.02
CA LEU A 302 -0.19 -5.75 4.76
C LEU A 302 -1.42 -6.33 4.09
N ILE A 303 -1.64 -7.64 4.23
CA ILE A 303 -2.94 -8.21 3.84
C ILE A 303 -4.03 -7.49 4.63
N HIS A 304 -5.07 -7.06 3.93
CA HIS A 304 -6.18 -6.33 4.51
C HIS A 304 -6.83 -7.16 5.60
N TYR A 305 -7.19 -6.52 6.71
CA TYR A 305 -7.56 -7.23 7.94
C TYR A 305 -8.73 -8.22 7.77
N CYS A 306 -9.70 -7.99 6.86
CA CYS A 306 -10.76 -8.97 6.58
C CYS A 306 -10.23 -10.31 6.03
N PHE A 307 -9.09 -10.27 5.36
CA PHE A 307 -8.46 -11.38 4.66
C PHE A 307 -7.31 -12.02 5.47
N ASP A 308 -6.86 -11.37 6.53
CA ASP A 308 -5.82 -11.92 7.41
C ASP A 308 -6.43 -12.95 8.38
N LEU A 309 -6.16 -14.21 8.09
CA LEU A 309 -6.67 -15.36 8.86
C LEU A 309 -5.67 -15.86 9.89
N ASN A 310 -4.47 -15.27 9.96
CA ASN A 310 -3.50 -15.64 10.98
C ASN A 310 -4.01 -15.22 12.35
N GLY A 311 -3.75 -16.03 13.38
CA GLY A 311 -4.13 -15.72 14.77
C GLY A 311 -3.43 -14.49 15.33
N ASP A 312 -2.36 -14.06 14.67
CA ASP A 312 -1.48 -12.96 15.03
C ASP A 312 -1.99 -11.59 14.51
N ARG A 313 -3.32 -11.41 14.53
CA ARG A 313 -4.09 -10.26 13.98
C ARG A 313 -3.71 -8.89 14.56
N PHE A 314 -2.72 -8.86 15.44
CA PHE A 314 -2.28 -7.75 16.25
C PHE A 314 -0.77 -7.84 16.50
N HIS A 315 0.03 -8.47 15.63
CA HIS A 315 1.46 -8.15 15.64
C HIS A 315 1.56 -6.71 15.23
N PRO A 316 1.96 -5.87 16.17
CA PRO A 316 1.96 -4.51 15.81
C PRO A 316 3.20 -4.22 14.95
N VAL A 317 3.11 -3.18 14.11
CA VAL A 317 4.19 -2.56 13.33
C VAL A 317 4.92 -1.52 14.16
#